data_AF-A0A7S1TDM1-F1
#
_entry.id   AF-A0A7S1TDM1-F1
#
_cell.length_a   1.000
_cell.length_b   1.000
_cell.length_c   1.000
_cell.angle_alpha   90.00
_cell.angle_beta   90.00
_cell.angle_gamma   90.00
#
_symmetry.space_group_name_H-M   'P 1'
#
loop_
_entity.id
_entity.type
_entity.pdbx_description
1 polymer ?
#
loop_
_entity_poly.entity_id
_entity_poly.type
_entity_poly.pdbx_seq_one_letter_code
_entity_poly.pdbx_strand_id
1 'polypeptide(L)'
;PGQRRRRIGLDRTIVCYSMGVMVTEGMRNGFEGMIVGSAASALSQLEESETVLQCHALRSLDVLADLFWHEISPALSKIQALSGDEEFPDAKLAALVSAKVLFHLGELDEALEYALAAGDRFDVSASSEFSRTLRGRCIDEYIAIRVRQDGQAKDIYPGLGVVVERILDECVHKGEVQEVLGVALEARRLDRVEDTILNGCKSAEERVTSLGYCFRCAQTLVASRSYREEVLRLIADLHRREAQPDQVAIALCLAFVGDDRGVAEIFSMLLSSSASSPEQEESNEL
;
A
#
# COMPACT_ATOMS: atom_id res chain seq x y z
N PRO A 1 -1.54 -32.06 24.25
CA PRO A 1 -1.72 -32.38 22.82
C PRO A 1 -1.74 -31.09 21.98
N GLY A 2 -0.54 -30.58 21.70
CA GLY A 2 -0.34 -29.33 20.97
C GLY A 2 -0.42 -29.53 19.46
N GLN A 3 -1.14 -28.64 18.78
CA GLN A 3 -1.06 -28.48 17.33
C GLN A 3 -0.21 -27.25 17.02
N ARG A 4 1.08 -27.49 16.74
CA ARG A 4 1.96 -26.53 16.08
C ARG A 4 1.46 -26.32 14.64
N ARG A 5 0.72 -25.24 14.38
CA ARG A 5 0.50 -24.74 13.02
C ARG A 5 1.83 -24.16 12.52
N ARG A 6 2.55 -24.92 11.69
CA ARG A 6 3.69 -24.41 10.92
C ARG A 6 3.15 -23.35 9.95
N ARG A 7 3.40 -22.07 10.25
CA ARG A 7 3.32 -21.00 9.24
C ARG A 7 4.39 -21.33 8.21
N ILE A 8 3.96 -21.66 6.99
CA ILE A 8 4.84 -21.68 5.82
C ILE A 8 5.13 -20.21 5.53
N GLY A 9 6.25 -19.72 6.06
CA GLY A 9 6.80 -18.45 5.62
C GLY A 9 7.24 -18.63 4.17
N LEU A 10 6.44 -18.13 3.23
CA LEU A 10 6.99 -17.79 1.93
C LEU A 10 8.00 -16.66 2.15
N ASP A 11 9.23 -16.94 1.76
CA ASP A 11 10.39 -16.08 1.75
C ASP A 11 10.04 -14.71 1.10
N ARG A 12 9.66 -13.73 1.93
CA ARG A 12 9.35 -12.33 1.53
C ARG A 12 10.61 -11.47 1.39
N THR A 13 11.78 -12.10 1.20
CA THR A 13 13.10 -11.46 1.21
C THR A 13 13.40 -10.64 -0.06
N ILE A 14 12.53 -10.66 -1.09
CA ILE A 14 12.85 -10.08 -2.41
C ILE A 14 12.34 -8.64 -2.63
N VAL A 15 11.45 -8.09 -1.79
CA VAL A 15 10.92 -6.72 -2.01
C VAL A 15 11.54 -5.66 -1.09
N CYS A 16 12.30 -6.02 -0.04
CA CYS A 16 12.84 -5.05 0.92
C CYS A 16 14.32 -4.68 0.77
N TYR A 17 15.03 -5.10 -0.29
CA TYR A 17 16.48 -4.86 -0.43
C TYR A 17 16.83 -3.85 -1.54
N SER A 18 16.37 -2.60 -1.43
CA SER A 18 16.98 -1.48 -2.19
C SER A 18 16.90 -0.13 -1.47
N MET A 19 17.03 -0.11 -0.14
CA MET A 19 17.23 1.12 0.61
C MET A 19 18.53 1.03 1.43
N GLY A 20 19.64 1.00 0.69
CA GLY A 20 20.98 1.22 1.22
C GLY A 20 21.23 2.71 1.42
N VAL A 21 21.12 3.13 2.69
CA VAL A 21 21.77 4.25 3.38
C VAL A 21 22.66 5.19 2.53
N MET A 22 22.20 6.44 2.37
CA MET A 22 23.01 7.63 2.67
C MET A 22 22.08 8.70 3.26
N VAL A 23 21.95 8.69 4.59
CA VAL A 23 21.42 9.85 5.34
C VAL A 23 22.58 10.83 5.45
N THR A 24 22.54 11.88 4.63
CA THR A 24 23.21 13.14 4.94
C THR A 24 22.22 14.03 5.67
N GLU A 25 22.67 14.41 6.84
CA GLU A 25 22.23 15.46 7.75
C GLU A 25 21.67 16.70 7.02
N GLY A 26 20.50 17.19 7.43
CA GLY A 26 20.03 18.48 6.92
C GLY A 26 18.57 18.85 7.20
N MET A 27 18.40 19.73 8.19
CA MET A 27 17.32 20.74 8.28
C MET A 27 15.95 20.30 8.80
N ARG A 28 15.88 20.19 10.14
CA ARG A 28 14.67 20.54 10.90
C ARG A 28 14.46 22.06 10.82
N ASN A 29 13.39 22.48 10.15
CA ASN A 29 12.95 23.87 10.20
C ASN A 29 12.21 24.15 11.52
N GLY A 30 12.83 25.00 12.35
CA GLY A 30 12.16 26.09 13.06
C GLY A 30 11.10 25.75 14.11
N PHE A 31 11.52 25.18 15.23
CA PHE A 31 10.89 25.45 16.53
C PHE A 31 12.00 25.53 17.59
N GLU A 32 12.63 26.70 17.70
CA GLU A 32 13.41 27.06 18.88
C GLU A 32 12.44 27.23 20.05
N GLY A 33 12.40 26.27 20.97
CA GLY A 33 11.58 26.34 22.16
C GLY A 33 11.57 25.06 22.99
N MET A 34 12.43 25.04 24.01
CA MET A 34 12.46 24.10 25.14
C MET A 34 12.98 22.69 24.83
N ILE A 35 14.21 22.40 25.26
CA ILE A 35 14.67 21.03 25.53
C ILE A 35 13.84 20.54 26.72
N VAL A 36 12.70 19.92 26.45
CA VAL A 36 11.88 19.29 27.48
C VAL A 36 12.62 18.01 27.87
N GLY A 37 13.24 18.01 29.06
CA GLY A 37 14.00 16.86 29.56
C GLY A 37 13.14 15.71 30.08
N SER A 38 11.82 15.88 30.19
CA SER A 38 10.88 14.85 30.68
C SER A 38 9.43 15.19 30.32
N ALA A 39 8.60 14.16 30.12
CA ALA A 39 7.17 14.29 29.88
C ALA A 39 6.37 14.59 31.17
N ALA A 40 6.99 14.58 32.35
CA ALA A 40 6.32 14.70 33.65
C ALA A 40 5.41 15.94 33.76
N SER A 41 5.83 17.09 33.23
CA SER A 41 5.01 18.32 33.25
C SER A 41 3.73 18.17 32.42
N ALA A 42 3.80 17.51 31.27
CA ALA A 42 2.64 17.29 30.42
C ALA A 42 1.73 16.21 31.00
N LEU A 43 2.30 15.17 31.62
CA LEU A 43 1.54 14.14 32.33
C LEU A 43 0.78 14.71 33.54
N SER A 44 1.41 15.58 34.32
CA SER A 44 0.73 16.27 35.43
C SER A 44 -0.41 17.16 34.94
N GLN A 45 -0.25 17.86 33.82
CA GLN A 45 -1.33 18.64 33.19
C GLN A 45 -2.47 17.75 32.66
N LEU A 46 -2.15 16.53 32.22
CA LEU A 46 -3.15 15.54 31.82
C LEU A 46 -3.92 14.99 33.04
N GLU A 47 -3.33 15.03 34.24
CA GLU A 47 -3.98 14.62 35.49
C GLU A 47 -5.11 15.57 35.90
N GLU A 48 -5.00 16.85 35.56
CA GLU A 48 -5.98 17.88 35.87
C GLU A 48 -7.34 17.66 35.20
N SER A 49 -8.40 18.22 35.80
CA SER A 49 -9.79 18.10 35.34
C SER A 49 -10.17 19.08 34.23
N GLU A 50 -9.33 20.08 33.96
CA GLU A 50 -9.62 21.13 32.99
C GLU A 50 -9.29 20.69 31.55
N THR A 51 -10.28 20.73 30.66
CA THR A 51 -10.14 20.27 29.26
C THR A 51 -9.08 21.05 28.48
N VAL A 52 -8.91 22.35 28.77
CA VAL A 52 -7.91 23.20 28.11
C VAL A 52 -6.48 22.74 28.44
N LEU A 53 -6.23 22.36 29.70
CA LEU A 53 -4.94 21.84 30.14
C LEU A 53 -4.66 20.47 29.53
N GLN A 54 -5.69 19.61 29.45
CA GLN A 54 -5.57 18.30 28.79
C GLN A 54 -5.24 18.43 27.29
N CYS A 55 -5.87 19.36 26.57
CA CYS A 55 -5.54 19.63 25.17
C CYS A 55 -4.08 20.11 24.99
N HIS A 56 -3.62 21.02 25.86
CA HIS A 56 -2.23 21.49 25.84
C HIS A 56 -1.23 20.36 26.16
N ALA A 57 -1.57 19.53 27.15
CA ALA A 57 -0.81 18.35 27.52
C ALA A 57 -0.68 17.39 26.33
N LEU A 58 -1.78 17.06 25.65
CA LEU A 58 -1.78 16.14 24.51
C LEU A 58 -0.90 16.63 23.35
N ARG A 59 -0.92 17.92 23.04
CA ARG A 59 -0.04 18.51 22.01
C ARG A 59 1.44 18.40 22.38
N SER A 60 1.75 18.58 23.66
CA SER A 60 3.11 18.40 24.17
C SER A 60 3.51 16.92 24.13
N LEU A 61 2.60 16.02 24.50
CA LEU A 61 2.83 14.57 24.48
C LEU A 61 3.03 14.03 23.06
N ASP A 62 2.34 14.58 22.06
CA ASP A 62 2.51 14.17 20.65
C ASP A 62 3.93 14.38 20.12
N VAL A 63 4.59 15.47 20.55
CA VAL A 63 5.98 15.77 20.21
C VAL A 63 6.96 14.91 21.01
N LEU A 64 6.63 14.61 22.27
CA LEU A 64 7.48 13.85 23.18
C LEU A 64 7.33 12.34 23.02
N ALA A 65 6.28 11.86 22.37
CA ALA A 65 5.94 10.43 22.27
C ALA A 65 7.10 9.60 21.72
N ASP A 66 7.85 10.09 20.73
CA ASP A 66 8.95 9.33 20.14
C ASP A 66 10.18 9.20 21.04
N LEU A 67 10.35 10.11 22.01
CA LEU A 67 11.53 10.18 22.88
C LEU A 67 11.25 9.64 24.28
N PHE A 68 10.06 9.93 24.81
CA PHE A 68 9.67 9.66 26.20
C PHE A 68 8.47 8.70 26.29
N TRP A 69 8.27 7.83 25.30
CA TRP A 69 7.18 6.82 25.32
C TRP A 69 7.16 5.99 26.61
N HIS A 70 8.32 5.71 27.20
CA HIS A 70 8.46 4.96 28.44
C HIS A 70 7.92 5.71 29.67
N GLU A 71 7.99 7.04 29.70
CA GLU A 71 7.37 7.87 30.75
C GLU A 71 5.86 8.01 30.53
N ILE A 72 5.41 7.96 29.27
CA ILE A 72 4.00 8.15 28.89
C ILE A 72 3.20 6.84 29.01
N SER A 73 3.84 5.70 28.79
CA SER A 73 3.23 4.36 28.81
C SER A 73 2.39 4.07 30.07
N PRO A 74 2.81 4.41 31.30
CA PRO A 74 1.98 4.23 32.49
C PRO A 74 0.67 5.03 32.46
N ALA A 75 0.64 6.17 31.75
CA ALA A 75 -0.54 7.02 31.60
C ALA A 75 -1.38 6.68 30.36
N LEU A 76 -1.00 5.65 29.58
CA LEU A 76 -1.66 5.28 28.33
C LEU A 76 -3.16 5.02 28.50
N SER A 77 -3.58 4.30 29.55
CA SER A 77 -5.00 4.02 29.79
C SER A 77 -5.83 5.30 29.97
N LYS A 78 -5.24 6.36 30.52
CA LYS A 78 -5.92 7.65 30.64
C LYS A 78 -6.05 8.34 29.29
N ILE A 79 -5.00 8.31 28.47
CA ILE A 79 -5.01 8.87 27.12
C ILE A 79 -6.04 8.13 26.24
N GLN A 80 -6.13 6.80 26.37
CA GLN A 80 -7.13 5.98 25.70
C GLN A 80 -8.56 6.30 26.17
N ALA A 81 -8.77 6.56 27.46
CA ALA A 81 -10.07 7.00 27.95
C ALA A 81 -10.49 8.35 27.35
N LEU A 82 -9.54 9.28 27.18
CA LEU A 82 -9.77 10.58 26.53
C LEU A 82 -10.02 10.47 25.03
N SER A 83 -9.43 9.48 24.35
CA SER A 83 -9.68 9.26 22.92
C SER A 83 -11.04 8.61 22.65
N GLY A 84 -11.60 7.88 23.61
CA GLY A 84 -12.95 7.31 23.55
C GLY A 84 -14.07 8.30 23.89
N ASP A 85 -13.75 9.51 24.36
CA ASP A 85 -14.73 10.55 24.68
C ASP A 85 -15.03 11.42 23.45
N GLU A 86 -16.22 11.26 22.87
CA GLU A 86 -16.65 12.03 21.70
C GLU A 86 -16.89 13.52 22.00
N GLU A 87 -17.10 13.90 23.26
CA GLU A 87 -17.26 15.32 23.65
C GLU A 87 -15.93 16.07 23.72
N PHE A 88 -14.80 15.36 23.72
CA PHE A 88 -13.49 15.94 23.89
C PHE A 88 -12.95 16.55 22.58
N PRO A 89 -12.55 17.85 22.55
CA PRO A 89 -12.17 18.53 21.30
C PRO A 89 -10.98 17.91 20.57
N ASP A 90 -9.99 17.43 21.32
CA ASP A 90 -8.73 16.88 20.80
C ASP A 90 -8.70 15.33 20.88
N ALA A 91 -9.86 14.65 20.83
CA ALA A 91 -9.95 13.18 20.95
C ALA A 91 -9.16 12.45 19.86
N LYS A 92 -9.19 12.96 18.62
CA LYS A 92 -8.38 12.45 17.50
C LYS A 92 -6.88 12.56 17.76
N LEU A 93 -6.44 13.59 18.49
CA LEU A 93 -5.03 13.75 18.87
C LEU A 93 -4.65 12.76 19.98
N ALA A 94 -5.53 12.55 20.96
CA ALA A 94 -5.33 11.52 21.98
C ALA A 94 -5.16 10.13 21.35
N ALA A 95 -6.00 9.78 20.36
CA ALA A 95 -5.87 8.55 19.61
C ALA A 95 -4.50 8.43 18.92
N LEU A 96 -4.01 9.50 18.28
CA LEU A 96 -2.69 9.50 17.65
C LEU A 96 -1.54 9.29 18.65
N VAL A 97 -1.61 9.95 19.82
CA VAL A 97 -0.62 9.78 20.88
C VAL A 97 -0.63 8.35 21.41
N SER A 98 -1.82 7.77 21.65
CA SER A 98 -1.96 6.36 22.02
C SER A 98 -1.33 5.44 20.98
N ALA A 99 -1.59 5.67 19.69
CA ALA A 99 -1.01 4.87 18.60
C ALA A 99 0.52 4.94 18.59
N LYS A 100 1.11 6.13 18.79
CA LYS A 100 2.57 6.29 18.85
C LYS A 100 3.18 5.55 20.03
N VAL A 101 2.57 5.63 21.22
CA VAL A 101 3.06 4.92 22.40
C VAL A 101 2.96 3.40 22.22
N LEU A 102 1.82 2.90 21.72
CA LEU A 102 1.61 1.48 21.41
C LEU A 102 2.60 0.96 20.35
N PHE A 103 2.92 1.78 19.35
CA PHE A 103 3.94 1.47 18.36
C PHE A 103 5.30 1.20 19.00
N HIS A 104 5.74 2.06 19.93
CA HIS A 104 7.00 1.86 20.66
C HIS A 104 6.96 0.70 21.67
N LEU A 105 5.78 0.34 22.18
CA LEU A 105 5.56 -0.86 23.00
C LEU A 105 5.58 -2.17 22.16
N GLY A 106 5.50 -2.07 20.84
CA GLY A 106 5.48 -3.21 19.91
C GLY A 106 4.07 -3.77 19.66
N GLU A 107 3.03 -3.13 20.18
CA GLU A 107 1.63 -3.54 20.03
C GLU A 107 1.04 -2.94 18.75
N LEU A 108 1.51 -3.41 17.59
CA LEU A 108 1.18 -2.84 16.28
C LEU A 108 -0.30 -2.94 15.89
N ASP A 109 -0.99 -3.99 16.35
CA ASP A 109 -2.40 -4.21 16.01
C ASP A 109 -3.29 -3.19 16.72
N GLU A 110 -3.06 -2.95 18.02
CA GLU A 110 -3.76 -1.90 18.77
C GLU A 110 -3.33 -0.50 18.27
N ALA A 111 -2.04 -0.31 17.96
CA ALA A 111 -1.56 0.94 17.40
C ALA A 111 -2.29 1.30 16.08
N LEU A 112 -2.58 0.29 15.25
CA LEU A 112 -3.35 0.46 14.02
C LEU A 112 -4.78 0.93 14.30
N GLU A 113 -5.46 0.33 15.27
CA GLU A 113 -6.83 0.72 15.65
C GLU A 113 -6.92 2.21 16.02
N TYR A 114 -6.02 2.66 16.91
CA TYR A 114 -5.98 4.05 17.33
C TYR A 114 -5.50 4.99 16.21
N ALA A 115 -4.60 4.55 15.34
CA ALA A 115 -4.16 5.34 14.18
C ALA A 115 -5.31 5.57 13.18
N LEU A 116 -6.13 4.55 12.94
CA LEU A 116 -7.32 4.67 12.09
C LEU A 116 -8.38 5.57 12.74
N ALA A 117 -8.57 5.47 14.07
CA ALA A 117 -9.47 6.34 14.82
C ALA A 117 -9.04 7.83 14.80
N ALA A 118 -7.73 8.11 14.73
CA ALA A 118 -7.22 9.46 14.59
C ALA A 118 -7.58 10.14 13.26
N GLY A 119 -7.93 9.35 12.23
CA GLY A 119 -8.41 9.82 10.93
C GLY A 119 -7.47 10.83 10.28
N ASP A 120 -7.92 12.08 10.15
CA ASP A 120 -7.18 13.16 9.49
C ASP A 120 -5.86 13.53 10.17
N ARG A 121 -5.70 13.20 11.46
CA ARG A 121 -4.47 13.48 12.21
C ARG A 121 -3.38 12.45 11.93
N PHE A 122 -3.74 11.29 11.40
CA PHE A 122 -2.76 10.30 10.96
C PHE A 122 -2.26 10.65 9.56
N ASP A 123 -1.07 11.24 9.50
CA ASP A 123 -0.38 11.49 8.22
C ASP A 123 0.28 10.21 7.71
N VAL A 124 -0.42 9.58 6.77
CA VAL A 124 0.05 8.36 6.12
C VAL A 124 1.18 8.65 5.16
N SER A 125 1.30 9.88 4.64
CA SER A 125 2.29 10.25 3.64
C SER A 125 3.69 10.45 4.22
N ALA A 126 3.77 10.75 5.53
CA ALA A 126 4.98 11.02 6.26
C ALA A 126 6.01 9.88 6.13
N SER A 127 7.29 10.26 6.09
CA SER A 127 8.42 9.35 5.96
C SER A 127 8.96 8.83 7.31
N SER A 128 8.23 9.08 8.40
CA SER A 128 8.60 8.61 9.74
C SER A 128 8.57 7.08 9.81
N GLU A 129 9.35 6.52 10.74
CA GLU A 129 9.35 5.06 10.96
C GLU A 129 7.97 4.55 11.39
N PHE A 130 7.28 5.32 12.23
CA PHE A 130 5.89 5.11 12.63
C PHE A 130 4.96 4.99 11.41
N SER A 131 4.92 6.01 10.55
CA SER A 131 4.03 6.03 9.39
C SER A 131 4.39 4.96 8.36
N ARG A 132 5.68 4.69 8.13
CA ARG A 132 6.10 3.62 7.19
C ARG A 132 5.66 2.24 7.68
N THR A 133 5.88 1.94 8.96
CA THR A 133 5.56 0.63 9.54
C THR A 133 4.05 0.41 9.60
N LEU A 134 3.30 1.41 10.07
CA LEU A 134 1.84 1.33 10.11
C LEU A 134 1.24 1.25 8.71
N ARG A 135 1.76 1.99 7.71
CA ARG A 135 1.33 1.88 6.31
C ARG A 135 1.46 0.44 5.80
N GLY A 136 2.60 -0.20 6.05
CA GLY A 136 2.80 -1.61 5.71
C GLY A 136 1.80 -2.53 6.41
N ARG A 137 1.58 -2.32 7.72
CA ARG A 137 0.60 -3.08 8.50
C ARG A 137 -0.83 -2.91 7.98
N CYS A 138 -1.24 -1.68 7.63
CA CYS A 138 -2.55 -1.39 7.02
C CYS A 138 -2.76 -2.20 5.74
N ILE A 139 -1.75 -2.21 4.86
CA ILE A 139 -1.81 -2.91 3.58
C ILE A 139 -1.88 -4.42 3.80
N ASP A 140 -1.02 -4.98 4.65
CA ASP A 140 -1.01 -6.42 4.98
C ASP A 140 -2.37 -6.87 5.53
N GLU A 141 -2.96 -6.10 6.44
CA GLU A 141 -4.25 -6.44 7.05
C GLU A 141 -5.39 -6.30 6.03
N TYR A 142 -5.36 -5.27 5.18
CA TYR A 142 -6.32 -5.11 4.09
C TYR A 142 -6.27 -6.27 3.09
N ILE A 143 -5.08 -6.68 2.66
CA ILE A 143 -4.89 -7.84 1.79
C ILE A 143 -5.40 -9.11 2.48
N ALA A 144 -5.07 -9.32 3.76
CA ALA A 144 -5.52 -10.48 4.52
C ALA A 144 -7.04 -10.55 4.62
N ILE A 145 -7.71 -9.41 4.82
CA ILE A 145 -9.17 -9.28 4.81
C ILE A 145 -9.71 -9.65 3.43
N ARG A 146 -9.19 -9.05 2.35
CA ARG A 146 -9.68 -9.29 0.98
C ARG A 146 -9.51 -10.73 0.51
N VAL A 147 -8.35 -11.34 0.76
CA VAL A 147 -8.06 -12.72 0.34
C VAL A 147 -8.89 -13.75 1.12
N ARG A 148 -9.22 -13.47 2.39
CA ARG A 148 -10.11 -14.34 3.18
C ARG A 148 -11.58 -14.23 2.77
N GLN A 149 -11.97 -13.12 2.16
CA GLN A 149 -13.36 -12.73 1.94
C GLN A 149 -13.78 -12.88 0.48
N ASP A 150 -13.78 -14.09 -0.08
CA ASP A 150 -14.54 -14.38 -1.32
C ASP A 150 -16.08 -14.19 -1.09
N GLY A 151 -16.51 -12.97 -0.77
CA GLY A 151 -17.91 -12.55 -0.73
C GLY A 151 -18.35 -11.72 0.48
N GLN A 152 -18.02 -12.09 1.74
CA GLN A 152 -18.64 -11.48 2.92
C GLN A 152 -17.78 -11.59 4.20
N ALA A 153 -17.20 -10.49 4.67
CA ALA A 153 -17.12 -10.28 6.11
C ALA A 153 -17.10 -8.80 6.50
N LYS A 154 -17.60 -8.55 7.71
CA LYS A 154 -17.57 -7.27 8.41
C LYS A 154 -16.17 -6.66 8.36
N ASP A 155 -16.10 -5.38 8.06
CA ASP A 155 -14.92 -4.56 8.24
C ASP A 155 -14.45 -4.71 9.70
N ILE A 156 -13.33 -5.40 9.90
CA ILE A 156 -12.70 -5.56 11.22
C ILE A 156 -12.28 -4.19 11.75
N TYR A 157 -11.87 -3.32 10.82
CA TYR A 157 -11.49 -1.94 11.09
C TYR A 157 -12.32 -1.02 10.20
N PRO A 158 -13.28 -0.25 10.76
CA PRO A 158 -14.03 0.72 10.00
C PRO A 158 -13.06 1.76 9.41
N GLY A 159 -13.15 2.01 8.11
CA GLY A 159 -12.31 3.01 7.44
C GLY A 159 -10.93 2.52 6.97
N LEU A 160 -10.50 1.29 7.28
CA LEU A 160 -9.22 0.76 6.78
C LEU A 160 -9.15 0.80 5.25
N GLY A 161 -10.24 0.43 4.57
CA GLY A 161 -10.31 0.51 3.10
C GLY A 161 -10.06 1.92 2.58
N VAL A 162 -10.67 2.94 3.20
CA VAL A 162 -10.49 4.36 2.81
C VAL A 162 -9.04 4.81 3.00
N VAL A 163 -8.42 4.41 4.10
CA VAL A 163 -7.01 4.73 4.37
C VAL A 163 -6.10 4.05 3.36
N VAL A 164 -6.34 2.78 3.01
CA VAL A 164 -5.57 2.07 1.99
C VAL A 164 -5.75 2.69 0.61
N GLU A 165 -6.96 3.08 0.19
CA GLU A 165 -7.13 3.80 -1.08
C GLU A 165 -6.33 5.11 -1.10
N ARG A 166 -6.36 5.90 -0.01
CA ARG A 166 -5.54 7.11 0.12
C ARG A 166 -4.04 6.81 -0.02
N ILE A 167 -3.54 5.74 0.62
CA ILE A 167 -2.15 5.31 0.48
C ILE A 167 -1.81 5.02 -0.98
N LEU A 168 -2.67 4.25 -1.65
CA LEU A 168 -2.45 3.85 -3.04
C LEU A 168 -2.51 5.06 -3.98
N ASP A 169 -3.46 5.97 -3.79
CA ASP A 169 -3.54 7.22 -4.54
C ASP A 169 -2.25 8.04 -4.37
N GLU A 170 -1.77 8.23 -3.14
CA GLU A 170 -0.50 8.94 -2.89
C GLU A 170 0.69 8.28 -3.60
N CYS A 171 0.76 6.94 -3.62
CA CYS A 171 1.79 6.20 -4.35
C CYS A 171 1.70 6.43 -5.87
N VAL A 172 0.49 6.45 -6.45
CA VAL A 172 0.29 6.82 -7.87
C VAL A 172 0.80 8.23 -8.14
N HIS A 173 0.48 9.21 -7.27
CA HIS A 173 0.94 10.59 -7.43
C HIS A 173 2.48 10.69 -7.41
N LYS A 174 3.15 9.88 -6.59
CA LYS A 174 4.62 9.78 -6.52
C LYS A 174 5.25 9.04 -7.71
N GLY A 175 4.45 8.37 -8.55
CA GLY A 175 4.94 7.53 -9.65
C GLY A 175 5.35 6.12 -9.23
N GLU A 176 4.95 5.69 -8.03
CA GLU A 176 5.22 4.34 -7.50
C GLU A 176 4.17 3.34 -8.01
N VAL A 177 3.95 3.33 -9.33
CA VAL A 177 2.86 2.56 -9.98
C VAL A 177 3.00 1.05 -9.73
N GLN A 178 4.23 0.53 -9.75
CA GLN A 178 4.48 -0.90 -9.56
C GLN A 178 4.11 -1.39 -8.15
N GLU A 179 4.32 -0.56 -7.12
CA GLU A 179 3.92 -0.88 -5.75
C GLU A 179 2.40 -0.99 -5.64
N VAL A 180 1.68 -0.04 -6.25
CA VAL A 180 0.21 -0.04 -6.29
C VAL A 180 -0.32 -1.29 -7.01
N LEU A 181 0.29 -1.66 -8.13
CA LEU A 181 -0.06 -2.88 -8.86
C LEU A 181 0.23 -4.14 -8.05
N GLY A 182 1.34 -4.18 -7.32
CA GLY A 182 1.66 -5.27 -6.40
C GLY A 182 0.57 -5.46 -5.36
N VAL A 183 0.20 -4.38 -4.66
CA VAL A 183 -0.86 -4.41 -3.65
C VAL A 183 -2.22 -4.79 -4.25
N ALA A 184 -2.59 -4.23 -5.40
CA ALA A 184 -3.85 -4.54 -6.07
C ALA A 184 -3.94 -6.01 -6.50
N LEU A 185 -2.85 -6.58 -7.00
CA LEU A 185 -2.77 -8.00 -7.37
C LEU A 185 -2.86 -8.92 -6.15
N GLU A 186 -2.18 -8.60 -5.05
CA GLU A 186 -2.26 -9.37 -3.79
C GLU A 186 -3.66 -9.29 -3.16
N ALA A 187 -4.29 -8.11 -3.20
CA ALA A 187 -5.65 -7.87 -2.71
C ALA A 187 -6.77 -8.43 -3.61
N ARG A 188 -6.42 -9.06 -4.75
CA ARG A 188 -7.37 -9.58 -5.75
C ARG A 188 -8.31 -8.54 -6.36
N ARG A 189 -7.83 -7.31 -6.53
CA ARG A 189 -8.60 -6.18 -7.06
C ARG A 189 -8.21 -5.86 -8.49
N LEU A 190 -8.83 -6.57 -9.43
CA LEU A 190 -8.63 -6.38 -10.86
C LEU A 190 -9.13 -5.01 -11.35
N ASP A 191 -10.18 -4.48 -10.70
CA ASP A 191 -10.71 -3.13 -10.91
C ASP A 191 -9.62 -2.07 -10.70
N ARG A 192 -8.84 -2.20 -9.62
CA ARG A 192 -7.78 -1.26 -9.29
C ARG A 192 -6.56 -1.43 -10.18
N VAL A 193 -6.25 -2.65 -10.62
CA VAL A 193 -5.19 -2.91 -11.61
C VAL A 193 -5.50 -2.19 -12.92
N GLU A 194 -6.73 -2.33 -13.43
CA GLU A 194 -7.20 -1.68 -14.65
C GLU A 194 -7.13 -0.14 -14.52
N ASP A 195 -7.69 0.41 -13.44
CA ASP A 195 -7.66 1.85 -13.16
C ASP A 195 -6.22 2.41 -13.05
N THR A 196 -5.34 1.69 -12.35
CA THR A 196 -3.93 2.12 -12.19
C THR A 196 -3.19 2.17 -13.52
N ILE A 197 -3.43 1.21 -14.42
CA ILE A 197 -2.77 1.17 -15.73
C ILE A 197 -3.34 2.25 -16.67
N LEU A 198 -4.66 2.46 -16.67
CA LEU A 198 -5.32 3.39 -17.58
C LEU A 198 -5.17 4.85 -17.13
N ASN A 199 -5.36 5.12 -15.84
CA ASN A 199 -5.41 6.48 -15.29
C ASN A 199 -4.16 6.86 -14.48
N GLY A 200 -3.45 5.87 -13.91
CA GLY A 200 -2.28 6.11 -13.06
C GLY A 200 -0.97 6.27 -13.83
N CYS A 201 -0.81 5.59 -14.97
CA CYS A 201 0.39 5.71 -15.81
C CYS A 201 0.37 7.00 -16.65
N LYS A 202 1.49 7.73 -16.65
CA LYS A 202 1.62 9.02 -17.35
C LYS A 202 2.00 8.87 -18.82
N SER A 203 2.69 7.77 -19.16
CA SER A 203 3.27 7.53 -20.49
C SER A 203 2.90 6.15 -21.03
N ALA A 204 2.88 6.00 -22.37
CA ALA A 204 2.65 4.70 -23.02
C ALA A 204 3.73 3.67 -22.67
N GLU A 205 5.00 4.09 -22.58
CA GLU A 205 6.12 3.23 -22.16
C GLU A 205 5.94 2.70 -20.73
N GLU A 206 5.41 3.53 -19.84
CA GLU A 206 5.12 3.15 -18.45
C GLU A 206 3.98 2.13 -18.38
N ARG A 207 2.95 2.26 -19.24
CA ARG A 207 1.86 1.27 -19.35
C ARG A 207 2.39 -0.09 -19.81
N VAL A 208 3.22 -0.12 -20.86
CA VAL A 208 3.84 -1.37 -21.34
C VAL A 208 4.71 -2.00 -20.25
N THR A 209 5.51 -1.20 -19.56
CA THR A 209 6.37 -1.67 -18.45
C THR A 209 5.53 -2.23 -17.30
N SER A 210 4.42 -1.57 -16.97
CA SER A 210 3.48 -1.97 -15.91
C SER A 210 2.74 -3.26 -16.26
N LEU A 211 2.29 -3.41 -17.50
CA LEU A 211 1.69 -4.67 -18.00
C LEU A 211 2.68 -5.83 -17.93
N GLY A 212 3.94 -5.58 -18.34
CA GLY A 212 5.02 -6.58 -18.20
C GLY A 212 5.30 -6.94 -16.74
N TYR A 213 5.21 -5.98 -15.82
CA TYR A 213 5.31 -6.23 -14.37
C TYR A 213 4.15 -7.11 -13.89
N CYS A 214 2.90 -6.76 -14.21
CA CYS A 214 1.72 -7.56 -13.85
C CYS A 214 1.82 -9.00 -14.39
N PHE A 215 2.30 -9.18 -15.62
CA PHE A 215 2.52 -10.50 -16.21
C PHE A 215 3.52 -11.32 -15.40
N ARG A 216 4.67 -10.74 -15.03
CA ARG A 216 5.66 -11.42 -14.17
C ARG A 216 5.04 -11.81 -12.83
N CYS A 217 4.32 -10.90 -12.18
CA CYS A 217 3.65 -11.18 -10.90
C CYS A 217 2.59 -12.29 -11.03
N ALA A 218 1.83 -12.32 -12.12
CA ALA A 218 0.87 -13.40 -12.39
C ALA A 218 1.55 -14.77 -12.49
N GLN A 219 2.76 -14.82 -13.06
CA GLN A 219 3.53 -16.06 -13.21
C GLN A 219 4.22 -16.50 -11.90
N THR A 220 4.72 -15.57 -11.10
CA THR A 220 5.56 -15.89 -9.92
C THR A 220 4.85 -15.80 -8.58
N LEU A 221 3.94 -14.84 -8.39
CA LEU A 221 3.33 -14.53 -7.09
C LEU A 221 1.92 -15.11 -6.95
N VAL A 222 1.15 -15.19 -8.04
CA VAL A 222 -0.23 -15.65 -7.99
C VAL A 222 -0.31 -17.17 -7.89
N ALA A 223 -0.64 -17.69 -6.70
CA ALA A 223 -0.73 -19.14 -6.47
C ALA A 223 -2.03 -19.77 -7.02
N SER A 224 -3.16 -19.05 -7.00
CA SER A 224 -4.45 -19.59 -7.45
C SER A 224 -4.54 -19.61 -8.97
N ARG A 225 -4.85 -20.78 -9.55
CA ARG A 225 -4.98 -20.94 -11.01
C ARG A 225 -6.13 -20.10 -11.58
N SER A 226 -7.31 -20.11 -10.95
CA SER A 226 -8.48 -19.37 -11.45
C SER A 226 -8.20 -17.87 -11.51
N TYR A 227 -7.67 -17.32 -10.42
CA TYR A 227 -7.31 -15.91 -10.34
C TYR A 227 -6.17 -15.56 -11.30
N ARG A 228 -5.17 -16.44 -11.49
CA ARG A 228 -4.12 -16.24 -12.50
C ARG A 228 -4.70 -16.12 -13.91
N GLU A 229 -5.66 -16.97 -14.26
CA GLU A 229 -6.33 -16.90 -15.56
C GLU A 229 -7.10 -15.58 -15.73
N GLU A 230 -7.78 -15.09 -14.68
CA GLU A 230 -8.45 -13.78 -14.70
C GLU A 230 -7.47 -12.62 -14.91
N VAL A 231 -6.35 -12.61 -14.17
CA VAL A 231 -5.29 -11.60 -14.33
C VAL A 231 -4.70 -11.62 -15.74
N LEU A 232 -4.40 -12.80 -16.30
CA LEU A 232 -3.83 -12.91 -17.65
C LEU A 232 -4.81 -12.47 -18.75
N ARG A 233 -6.11 -12.76 -18.59
CA ARG A 233 -7.14 -12.24 -19.50
C ARG A 233 -7.22 -10.71 -19.44
N LEU A 234 -7.21 -10.13 -18.23
CA LEU A 234 -7.18 -8.67 -18.06
C LEU A 234 -5.95 -8.04 -18.73
N ILE A 235 -4.76 -8.62 -18.53
CA ILE A 235 -3.52 -8.11 -19.15
C ILE A 235 -3.63 -8.16 -20.68
N ALA A 236 -4.14 -9.27 -21.25
CA ALA A 236 -4.34 -9.40 -22.68
C ALA A 236 -5.33 -8.35 -23.23
N ASP A 237 -6.44 -8.11 -22.52
CA ASP A 237 -7.43 -7.10 -22.89
C ASP A 237 -6.86 -5.67 -22.81
N LEU A 238 -6.04 -5.39 -21.79
CA LEU A 238 -5.36 -4.10 -21.66
C LEU A 238 -4.35 -3.85 -22.79
N HIS A 239 -3.54 -4.85 -23.14
CA HIS A 239 -2.62 -4.74 -24.29
C HIS A 239 -3.37 -4.47 -25.61
N ARG A 240 -4.58 -5.03 -25.79
CA ARG A 240 -5.42 -4.79 -26.98
C ARG A 240 -5.95 -3.35 -27.06
N ARG A 241 -6.09 -2.65 -25.92
CA ARG A 241 -6.58 -1.27 -25.87
C ARG A 241 -5.48 -0.23 -26.13
N GLU A 242 -4.21 -0.63 -26.09
CA GLU A 242 -3.09 0.25 -26.43
C GLU A 242 -3.08 0.60 -27.92
N ALA A 243 -2.57 1.80 -28.25
CA ALA A 243 -2.46 2.26 -29.64
C ALA A 243 -1.55 1.36 -30.50
N GLN A 244 -0.57 0.72 -29.87
CA GLN A 244 0.31 -0.28 -30.47
C GLN A 244 0.22 -1.58 -29.64
N PRO A 245 -0.70 -2.49 -29.99
CA PRO A 245 -0.90 -3.72 -29.23
C PRO A 245 0.29 -4.67 -29.43
N ASP A 246 0.93 -5.08 -28.34
CA ASP A 246 1.96 -6.11 -28.34
C ASP A 246 1.34 -7.49 -28.56
N GLN A 247 1.31 -7.92 -29.81
CA GLN A 247 0.73 -9.21 -30.22
C GLN A 247 1.46 -10.40 -29.57
N VAL A 248 2.76 -10.27 -29.28
CA VAL A 248 3.54 -11.33 -28.64
C VAL A 248 3.10 -11.46 -27.18
N ALA A 249 2.98 -10.34 -26.46
CA ALA A 249 2.50 -10.34 -25.07
C ALA A 249 1.08 -10.90 -24.96
N ILE A 250 0.17 -10.53 -25.87
CA ILE A 250 -1.20 -11.06 -25.91
C ILE A 250 -1.19 -12.57 -26.16
N ALA A 251 -0.44 -13.04 -27.16
CA ALA A 251 -0.34 -14.47 -27.46
C ALA A 251 0.23 -15.27 -26.29
N LEU A 252 1.25 -14.75 -25.59
CA LEU A 252 1.78 -15.38 -24.39
C LEU A 252 0.73 -15.48 -23.29
N CYS A 253 -0.03 -14.40 -23.03
CA CYS A 253 -1.11 -14.43 -22.04
C CYS A 253 -2.16 -15.51 -22.38
N LEU A 254 -2.61 -15.57 -23.63
CA LEU A 254 -3.59 -16.57 -24.09
C LEU A 254 -3.05 -18.00 -24.02
N ALA A 255 -1.78 -18.20 -24.35
CA ALA A 255 -1.13 -19.51 -24.25
C ALA A 255 -1.09 -20.00 -22.78
N PHE A 256 -0.80 -19.11 -21.82
CA PHE A 256 -0.83 -19.46 -20.40
C PHE A 256 -2.24 -19.68 -19.85
N VAL A 257 -3.25 -19.04 -20.43
CA VAL A 257 -4.67 -19.29 -20.14
C VAL A 257 -5.14 -20.63 -20.74
N GLY A 258 -4.46 -21.13 -21.78
CA GLY A 258 -4.85 -22.34 -22.52
C GLY A 258 -5.87 -22.08 -23.64
N ASP A 259 -5.92 -20.85 -24.15
CA ASP A 259 -6.76 -20.49 -25.29
C ASP A 259 -6.02 -20.69 -26.63
N ASP A 260 -5.98 -21.94 -27.08
CA ASP A 260 -5.29 -22.31 -28.33
C ASP A 260 -5.87 -21.61 -29.57
N ARG A 261 -7.18 -21.31 -29.55
CA ARG A 261 -7.87 -20.67 -30.68
C ARG A 261 -7.45 -19.20 -30.78
N GLY A 262 -7.49 -18.47 -29.67
CA GLY A 262 -7.07 -17.07 -29.64
C GLY A 262 -5.60 -16.90 -30.04
N VAL A 263 -4.73 -17.83 -29.66
CA VAL A 263 -3.31 -17.83 -30.08
C VAL A 263 -3.18 -18.04 -31.60
N ALA A 264 -3.90 -19.01 -32.17
CA ALA A 264 -3.88 -19.29 -33.61
C ALA A 264 -4.38 -18.10 -34.45
N GLU A 265 -5.41 -17.38 -33.95
CA GLU A 265 -5.92 -16.17 -34.58
C GLU A 265 -4.85 -15.06 -34.62
N ILE A 266 -4.12 -14.84 -33.52
CA ILE A 266 -3.02 -13.86 -33.48
C ILE A 266 -1.91 -14.23 -34.47
N PHE A 267 -1.49 -15.50 -34.51
CA PHE A 267 -0.50 -15.93 -35.49
C PHE A 267 -0.97 -15.74 -36.93
N SER A 268 -2.24 -16.02 -37.22
CA SER A 268 -2.83 -15.79 -38.54
C SER A 268 -2.86 -14.30 -38.92
N MET A 269 -3.16 -13.43 -37.95
CA MET A 269 -3.10 -11.97 -38.12
C MET A 269 -1.67 -11.48 -38.39
N LEU A 270 -0.67 -11.99 -37.65
CA LEU A 270 0.73 -11.63 -37.84
C LEU A 270 1.27 -12.09 -39.21
N LEU A 271 0.93 -13.32 -39.63
CA LEU A 271 1.30 -13.85 -40.93
C LEU A 271 0.68 -13.06 -42.09
N SER A 272 -0.61 -12.72 -41.99
CA SER A 272 -1.28 -11.90 -43.02
C SER A 272 -0.74 -10.47 -43.09
N SER A 273 -0.35 -9.87 -41.96
CA SER A 273 0.35 -8.58 -41.93
C SER A 273 1.72 -8.66 -42.62
N SER A 274 2.49 -9.73 -42.38
CA SER A 274 3.79 -9.93 -43.02
C SER A 274 3.70 -10.13 -44.54
N ALA A 275 2.63 -10.78 -45.02
CA ALA A 275 2.38 -10.99 -46.45
C ALA A 275 1.92 -9.72 -47.19
N SER A 276 1.52 -8.67 -46.46
CA SER A 276 1.08 -7.38 -47.03
C SER A 276 2.20 -6.35 -47.20
N SER A 277 3.45 -6.71 -46.86
CA SER A 277 4.64 -5.98 -47.29
C SER A 277 5.10 -6.56 -48.62
N PRO A 278 4.69 -6.01 -49.79
CA PRO A 278 5.17 -6.53 -51.06
C PRO A 278 6.69 -6.36 -51.09
N GLU A 279 7.34 -7.47 -51.38
CA GLU A 279 8.70 -7.56 -51.87
C GLU A 279 8.95 -6.41 -52.86
N GLN A 280 9.88 -5.51 -52.52
CA GLN A 280 10.58 -4.72 -53.54
C GLN A 280 11.54 -5.66 -54.27
N GLU A 281 11.00 -6.60 -55.04
CA GLU A 281 11.71 -7.28 -56.12
C GLU A 281 10.94 -7.02 -57.40
N GLU A 282 11.36 -5.98 -58.13
CA GLU A 282 11.40 -6.05 -59.59
C GLU A 282 12.22 -4.88 -60.15
N SER A 283 13.07 -5.21 -61.14
CA SER A 283 13.66 -4.32 -62.14
C SER A 283 14.99 -3.62 -61.78
N ASN A 284 16.10 -4.36 -61.90
CA ASN A 284 17.25 -3.80 -62.61
C ASN A 284 17.96 -4.93 -63.39
N GLU A 285 17.27 -5.43 -64.42
CA GLU A 285 17.95 -5.86 -65.64
C GLU A 285 18.40 -4.59 -66.39
N LEU A 286 19.72 -4.38 -66.49
CA LEU A 286 20.46 -3.90 -67.67
C LEU A 286 21.96 -3.82 -67.35
#